data_AF-A0AAV8ZIG2-F1
#
_entry.id   AF-A0AAV8ZIG2-F1
#
_cell.length_a   1.000
_cell.length_b   1.000
_cell.length_c   1.000
_cell.angle_alpha   90.00
_cell.angle_beta   90.00
_cell.angle_gamma   90.00
#
_symmetry.space_group_name_H-M   'P 1'
#
loop_
_entity.id
_entity.type
_entity.pdbx_description
1 polymer ?
#
loop_
_entity_poly.entity_id
_entity_poly.type
_entity_poly.pdbx_seq_one_letter_code
_entity_poly.pdbx_strand_id
1 'polypeptide(L)'
;MTQKRTISEEEALRKSLGCYELCRTPNMRLKTILITLNWFANEMSTIAASFLIIYPFAGELYPTQLRGLGIGTSAYIAGLGLIIIPFITYLGSEMLILPLIIMGGVSVVGGLSGLRLPETLHHRLPQTVEEGEEFGNGFTMTDCLRCIPIR
;
A
#
# COMPACT_ATOMS: atom_id res chain seq x y z
N MET A 1 -29.06 -27.12 -22.65
CA MET A 1 -30.06 -26.18 -22.09
C MET A 1 -30.09 -26.18 -20.56
N THR A 2 -29.70 -27.28 -19.90
CA THR A 2 -29.71 -27.45 -18.44
C THR A 2 -28.66 -26.62 -17.69
N GLN A 3 -27.50 -26.36 -18.31
CA GLN A 3 -26.38 -25.64 -17.67
C GLN A 3 -26.57 -24.11 -17.55
N LYS A 4 -27.41 -23.50 -18.40
CA LYS A 4 -27.76 -22.06 -18.26
C LYS A 4 -28.69 -21.79 -17.07
N ARG A 5 -29.48 -22.77 -16.64
CA ARG A 5 -30.35 -22.61 -15.46
C ARG A 5 -29.56 -22.68 -14.16
N THR A 6 -28.55 -23.56 -14.08
CA THR A 6 -27.68 -23.70 -12.90
C THR A 6 -26.87 -22.43 -12.63
N ILE A 7 -26.32 -21.79 -13.67
CA ILE A 7 -25.58 -20.52 -13.54
C ILE A 7 -26.51 -19.37 -13.13
N SER A 8 -27.74 -19.33 -13.66
CA SER A 8 -28.76 -18.33 -13.27
C SER A 8 -29.30 -18.55 -11.85
N GLU A 9 -29.42 -19.79 -11.38
CA GLU A 9 -29.81 -20.13 -10.01
C GLU A 9 -28.68 -19.84 -9.02
N GLU A 10 -27.41 -20.09 -9.38
CA GLU A 10 -26.25 -19.67 -8.58
C GLU A 10 -26.12 -18.14 -8.49
N GLU A 11 -26.34 -17.39 -9.59
CA GLU A 11 -26.36 -15.92 -9.55
C GLU A 11 -27.49 -15.36 -8.69
N ALA A 12 -28.68 -15.98 -8.72
CA ALA A 12 -29.81 -15.60 -7.88
C ALA A 12 -29.55 -15.92 -6.40
N LEU A 13 -28.93 -17.06 -6.09
CA LEU A 13 -28.54 -17.45 -4.74
C LEU A 13 -27.43 -16.53 -4.21
N ARG A 14 -26.46 -16.13 -5.06
CA ARG A 14 -25.41 -15.15 -4.74
C ARG A 14 -25.97 -13.75 -4.47
N LYS A 15 -27.08 -13.38 -5.12
CA LYS A 15 -27.85 -12.17 -4.85
C LYS A 15 -28.63 -12.24 -3.53
N SER A 16 -29.10 -13.44 -3.15
CA SER A 16 -29.83 -13.69 -1.90
C SER A 16 -28.89 -13.91 -0.70
N LEU A 17 -27.64 -14.30 -0.90
CA LEU A 17 -26.60 -14.45 0.10
C LEU A 17 -26.04 -13.07 0.52
N GLY A 18 -26.92 -12.17 0.93
CA GLY A 18 -26.53 -10.85 1.42
C GLY A 18 -25.85 -10.95 2.80
N CYS A 19 -25.07 -9.93 3.15
CA CYS A 19 -24.50 -9.77 4.50
C CYS A 19 -25.57 -9.83 5.62
N TYR A 20 -26.82 -9.53 5.27
CA TYR A 20 -27.98 -9.55 6.17
C TYR A 20 -28.41 -10.97 6.58
N GLU A 21 -28.25 -11.97 5.73
CA GLU A 21 -28.58 -13.38 6.06
C GLU A 21 -27.52 -14.00 6.99
N LEU A 22 -26.26 -13.59 6.87
CA LEU A 22 -25.20 -13.92 7.83
C LEU A 22 -25.49 -13.30 9.21
N CYS A 23 -26.20 -12.17 9.23
CA CYS A 23 -26.78 -11.52 10.41
C CYS A 23 -28.08 -12.17 10.92
N ARG A 24 -28.61 -13.22 10.30
CA ARG A 24 -29.88 -13.84 10.73
C ARG A 24 -29.67 -15.05 11.66
N THR A 25 -28.51 -15.69 11.63
CA THR A 25 -28.22 -16.91 12.42
C THR A 25 -27.47 -16.59 13.73
N PRO A 26 -28.00 -16.95 14.91
CA PRO A 26 -27.48 -16.48 16.20
C PRO A 26 -26.04 -16.94 16.51
N ASN A 27 -25.65 -18.14 16.06
CA ASN A 27 -24.34 -18.73 16.40
C ASN A 27 -23.20 -18.29 15.46
N MET A 28 -23.51 -17.85 14.24
CA MET A 28 -22.51 -17.50 13.21
C MET A 28 -22.22 -15.99 13.17
N ARG A 29 -23.11 -15.16 13.74
CA ARG A 29 -22.96 -13.70 13.84
C ARG A 29 -21.77 -13.26 14.66
N LEU A 30 -21.63 -13.81 15.87
CA LEU A 30 -20.56 -13.40 16.79
C LEU A 30 -19.18 -13.71 16.20
N LYS A 31 -19.03 -14.88 15.56
CA LYS A 31 -17.80 -15.27 14.86
C LYS A 31 -17.50 -14.34 13.68
N THR A 32 -18.50 -14.02 12.86
CA THR A 32 -18.36 -13.09 11.73
C THR A 32 -17.94 -11.69 12.19
N ILE A 33 -18.60 -11.17 13.24
CA ILE A 33 -18.26 -9.85 13.80
C ILE A 33 -16.82 -9.86 14.32
N LEU A 34 -16.41 -10.92 15.02
CA LEU A 34 -15.08 -11.04 15.58
C LEU A 34 -13.99 -11.11 14.49
N ILE A 35 -14.21 -11.86 13.40
CA ILE A 35 -13.27 -11.89 12.26
C ILE A 35 -13.23 -10.55 11.52
N THR A 36 -14.37 -9.87 11.33
CA THR A 36 -14.40 -8.58 10.65
C THR A 36 -13.71 -7.49 11.47
N LEU A 37 -13.88 -7.52 12.79
CA LEU A 37 -13.20 -6.60 13.71
C LEU A 37 -11.69 -6.86 13.72
N ASN A 38 -11.27 -8.13 13.75
CA ASN A 38 -9.85 -8.47 13.66
C ASN A 38 -9.26 -8.01 12.33
N TRP A 39 -9.91 -8.32 11.21
CA TRP A 39 -9.43 -7.91 9.89
C TRP A 39 -9.30 -6.39 9.80
N PHE A 40 -10.35 -5.66 10.19
CA PHE A 40 -10.36 -4.21 10.15
C PHE A 40 -9.29 -3.58 11.05
N ALA A 41 -9.09 -4.11 12.26
CA ALA A 41 -8.07 -3.62 13.17
C ALA A 41 -6.66 -3.81 12.62
N ASN A 42 -6.35 -4.99 12.07
CA ASN A 42 -5.03 -5.28 11.50
C ASN A 42 -4.71 -4.34 10.31
N GLU A 43 -5.66 -4.18 9.38
CA GLU A 43 -5.49 -3.30 8.21
C GLU A 43 -5.24 -1.84 8.63
N MET A 44 -6.06 -1.32 9.55
CA MET A 44 -5.98 0.08 9.95
C MET A 44 -4.67 0.40 10.69
N SER A 45 -4.17 -0.55 11.50
CA SER A 45 -2.89 -0.41 12.19
C SER A 45 -1.71 -0.33 11.21
N THR A 46 -1.66 -1.18 10.18
CA THR A 46 -0.55 -1.20 9.21
C THR A 46 -0.50 0.08 8.38
N ILE A 47 -1.67 0.56 7.94
CA ILE A 47 -1.78 1.81 7.16
C ILE A 47 -1.33 2.99 8.02
N ALA A 48 -1.82 3.09 9.27
CA ALA A 48 -1.45 4.15 10.19
C ALA A 48 0.04 4.16 10.51
N ALA A 49 0.63 3.00 10.81
CA ALA A 49 2.07 2.88 11.08
C ALA A 49 2.92 3.37 9.90
N SER A 50 2.52 3.03 8.67
CA SER A 50 3.23 3.46 7.47
C SER A 50 3.20 4.99 7.31
N PHE A 51 2.03 5.62 7.48
CA PHE A 51 1.92 7.08 7.40
C PHE A 51 2.69 7.80 8.51
N LEU A 52 2.73 7.23 9.72
CA LEU A 52 3.47 7.80 10.84
C LEU A 52 4.99 7.89 10.58
N ILE A 53 5.54 6.98 9.76
CA ILE A 53 6.98 6.97 9.44
C ILE A 53 7.26 7.84 8.21
N ILE A 54 6.45 7.74 7.15
CA ILE A 54 6.71 8.40 5.88
C ILE A 54 6.65 9.93 5.99
N TYR A 55 5.71 10.50 6.75
CA TYR A 55 5.56 11.96 6.83
C TYR A 55 6.74 12.68 7.52
N PRO A 56 7.22 12.23 8.70
CA PRO A 56 8.44 12.76 9.31
C PRO A 56 9.67 12.53 8.43
N PHE A 57 9.80 11.33 7.85
CA PHE A 57 10.93 10.98 6.99
C PHE A 57 11.00 11.87 5.73
N ALA A 58 9.86 12.15 5.11
CA ALA A 58 9.78 13.13 4.02
C ALA A 58 10.20 14.54 4.48
N GLY A 59 9.96 14.88 5.75
CA GLY A 59 10.42 16.13 6.34
C GLY A 59 11.94 16.21 6.53
N GLU A 60 12.59 15.08 6.80
CA GLU A 60 14.05 15.00 6.95
C GLU A 60 14.76 14.96 5.59
N LEU A 61 14.15 14.34 4.59
CA LEU A 61 14.71 14.21 3.25
C LEU A 61 14.54 15.46 2.39
N TYR A 62 13.38 16.12 2.43
CA TYR A 62 13.11 17.29 1.60
C TYR A 62 13.41 18.62 2.34
N PRO A 63 14.13 19.56 1.70
CA PRO A 63 14.37 20.88 2.28
C PRO A 63 13.04 21.64 2.43
N THR A 64 12.99 22.58 3.37
CA THR A 64 11.75 23.28 3.76
C THR A 64 11.06 23.98 2.58
N GLN A 65 11.80 24.50 1.59
CA GLN A 65 11.20 25.14 0.42
C GLN A 65 10.48 24.15 -0.52
N LEU A 66 10.96 22.91 -0.61
CA LEU A 66 10.47 21.91 -1.58
C LEU A 66 9.59 20.83 -0.95
N ARG A 67 9.54 20.76 0.38
CA ARG A 67 8.78 19.73 1.11
C ARG A 67 7.32 19.63 0.68
N GLY A 68 6.64 20.77 0.53
CA GLY A 68 5.24 20.79 0.08
C GLY A 68 5.06 20.25 -1.35
N LEU A 69 5.99 20.57 -2.25
CA LEU A 69 5.99 20.07 -3.63
C LEU A 69 6.31 18.58 -3.68
N GLY A 70 7.27 18.09 -2.89
CA GLY A 70 7.62 16.66 -2.81
C GLY A 70 6.48 15.79 -2.27
N ILE A 71 5.79 16.25 -1.23
CA ILE A 71 4.61 15.54 -0.70
C ILE A 71 3.44 15.61 -1.69
N GLY A 72 3.22 16.75 -2.34
CA GLY A 72 2.15 16.91 -3.33
C GLY A 72 2.34 16.05 -4.58
N THR A 73 3.56 15.98 -5.10
CA THR A 73 3.89 15.16 -6.28
C THR A 73 3.79 13.67 -5.99
N SER A 74 4.23 13.20 -4.82
CA SER A 74 4.05 11.80 -4.42
C SER A 74 2.58 11.42 -4.24
N ALA A 75 1.76 12.30 -3.66
CA ALA A 75 0.30 12.10 -3.57
C ALA A 75 -0.37 12.04 -4.96
N TYR A 76 0.10 12.84 -5.92
CA TYR A 76 -0.39 12.80 -7.29
C TYR A 76 -0.10 11.45 -7.96
N ILE A 77 1.13 10.93 -7.82
CA ILE A 77 1.51 9.62 -8.34
C ILE A 77 0.69 8.49 -7.69
N ALA A 78 0.48 8.56 -6.36
CA ALA A 78 -0.39 7.62 -5.65
C ALA A 78 -1.83 7.67 -6.17
N GLY A 79 -2.34 8.86 -6.49
CA GLY A 79 -3.65 9.06 -7.11
C GLY A 79 -3.78 8.39 -8.49
N LEU A 80 -2.75 8.47 -9.33
CA LEU A 80 -2.72 7.74 -10.61
C LEU A 80 -2.80 6.23 -10.40
N GLY A 81 -2.12 5.71 -9.37
CA GLY A 81 -2.24 4.32 -8.96
C GLY A 81 -3.70 3.91 -8.72
N LEU A 82 -4.45 4.68 -7.93
CA LEU A 82 -5.86 4.42 -7.64
C LEU A 82 -6.74 4.36 -8.91
N ILE A 83 -6.45 5.19 -9.92
CA ILE A 83 -7.18 5.16 -11.20
C ILE A 83 -6.85 3.90 -11.98
N ILE A 84 -5.59 3.43 -11.95
CA ILE A 84 -5.12 2.27 -12.72
C ILE A 84 -5.61 0.93 -12.12
N ILE A 85 -5.74 0.84 -10.79
CA ILE A 85 -6.17 -0.38 -10.07
C ILE A 85 -7.42 -1.05 -10.64
N PRO A 86 -8.57 -0.37 -10.84
CA PRO A 86 -9.77 -1.02 -11.38
C PRO A 86 -9.57 -1.58 -12.80
N PHE A 87 -8.70 -0.98 -13.62
CA PHE A 87 -8.37 -1.51 -14.95
C PHE A 87 -7.56 -2.81 -14.85
N ILE A 88 -6.62 -2.90 -13.90
CA ILE A 88 -5.86 -4.12 -13.63
C ILE A 88 -6.80 -5.23 -13.14
N THR A 89 -7.71 -4.91 -12.22
CA THR A 89 -8.70 -5.86 -11.70
C THR A 89 -9.66 -6.33 -12.78
N TYR A 90 -10.06 -5.44 -13.71
CA TYR A 90 -10.89 -5.79 -14.85
C TYR A 90 -10.21 -6.80 -15.79
N LEU A 91 -8.92 -6.60 -16.09
CA LEU A 91 -8.11 -7.57 -16.85
C LEU A 91 -8.01 -8.94 -16.15
N GLY A 92 -8.09 -8.96 -14.82
CA GLY A 92 -8.09 -10.20 -14.02
C GLY A 92 -9.35 -11.06 -14.13
N SER A 93 -10.38 -10.59 -14.86
CA SER A 93 -11.63 -11.35 -15.04
C SER A 93 -11.43 -12.63 -15.87
N GLU A 94 -10.42 -12.69 -16.74
CA GLU A 94 -10.10 -13.89 -17.53
C GLU A 94 -9.08 -14.79 -16.83
N MET A 95 -8.10 -14.21 -16.13
CA MET A 95 -7.10 -14.93 -15.34
C MET A 95 -6.83 -14.26 -13.99
N LEU A 96 -7.19 -14.95 -12.91
CA LEU A 96 -7.10 -14.43 -11.53
C LEU A 96 -5.64 -14.26 -11.03
N ILE A 97 -4.69 -14.96 -11.66
CA ILE A 97 -3.25 -14.93 -11.33
C ILE A 97 -2.60 -13.61 -11.79
N LEU A 98 -3.08 -13.04 -12.90
CA LEU A 98 -2.48 -11.87 -13.56
C LEU A 98 -2.45 -10.61 -12.67
N PRO A 99 -3.57 -10.16 -12.07
CA PRO A 99 -3.56 -8.98 -11.19
C PRO A 99 -2.70 -9.20 -9.94
N LEU A 100 -2.61 -10.44 -9.45
CA LEU A 100 -1.82 -10.78 -8.27
C LEU A 100 -0.32 -10.58 -8.52
N ILE A 101 0.18 -11.05 -9.68
CA ILE A 101 1.58 -10.87 -10.08
C ILE A 101 1.91 -9.39 -10.30
N ILE A 102 1.01 -8.63 -10.94
CA ILE A 102 1.23 -7.21 -11.22
C ILE A 102 1.30 -6.41 -9.92
N MET A 103 0.31 -6.56 -9.03
CA MET A 103 0.28 -5.85 -7.75
C MET A 103 1.45 -6.26 -6.84
N GLY A 104 1.76 -7.55 -6.78
CA GLY A 104 2.91 -8.06 -6.04
C GLY A 104 4.23 -7.51 -6.58
N GLY A 105 4.40 -7.48 -7.90
CA GLY A 105 5.59 -6.93 -8.55
C GLY A 105 5.80 -5.44 -8.23
N VAL A 106 4.74 -4.62 -8.33
CA VAL A 106 4.79 -3.19 -7.98
C VAL A 106 5.13 -2.99 -6.51
N SER A 107 4.58 -3.82 -5.62
CA SER A 107 4.89 -3.78 -4.17
C SER A 107 6.35 -4.10 -3.87
N VAL A 108 6.92 -5.14 -4.50
CA VAL A 108 8.33 -5.50 -4.33
C VAL A 108 9.26 -4.40 -4.85
N VAL A 109 8.96 -3.83 -6.02
CA VAL A 109 9.74 -2.71 -6.56
C VAL A 109 9.65 -1.49 -5.64
N GLY A 110 8.46 -1.18 -5.11
CA GLY A 110 8.26 -0.11 -4.14
C GLY A 110 9.08 -0.32 -2.86
N GLY A 111 9.00 -1.51 -2.25
CA GLY A 111 9.80 -1.84 -1.06
C GLY A 111 11.30 -1.79 -1.31
N LEU A 112 11.77 -2.32 -2.45
CA LEU A 112 13.18 -2.29 -2.82
C LEU A 112 13.68 -0.86 -3.08
N SER A 113 12.82 0.01 -3.63
CA SER A 113 13.14 1.42 -3.78
C SER A 113 13.26 2.14 -2.44
N GLY A 114 12.45 1.76 -1.44
CA GLY A 114 12.54 2.27 -0.07
C GLY A 114 13.87 1.93 0.60
N LEU A 115 14.46 0.77 0.31
CA LEU A 115 15.78 0.39 0.82
C LEU A 115 16.92 1.25 0.27
N ARG A 116 16.74 1.93 -0.87
CA ARG A 116 17.74 2.86 -1.42
C ARG A 116 17.79 4.20 -0.68
N LEU A 117 16.85 4.47 0.21
CA LEU A 117 16.84 5.74 0.92
C LEU A 117 17.96 5.74 1.97
N PRO A 118 18.78 6.81 2.04
CA PRO A 118 19.82 6.93 3.04
C PRO A 118 19.22 7.09 4.44
N GLU A 119 19.91 6.54 5.44
CA GLU A 119 19.55 6.74 6.85
C GLU A 119 19.74 8.23 7.21
N THR A 120 18.69 8.86 7.72
CA THR A 120 18.69 10.29 8.12
C THR A 120 19.14 10.52 9.57
N LEU A 121 19.35 9.43 10.33
CA LEU A 121 19.67 9.48 11.75
C LEU A 121 21.00 10.20 11.99
N HIS A 122 21.00 11.18 12.92
CA HIS A 122 22.16 12.00 13.31
C HIS A 122 22.70 12.99 12.26
N HIS A 123 21.99 13.26 11.16
CA HIS A 123 22.32 14.36 10.25
C HIS A 123 21.47 15.61 10.52
N ARG A 124 22.02 16.80 10.25
CA ARG A 124 21.27 18.06 10.33
C ARG A 124 20.29 18.14 9.17
N LEU A 125 19.07 18.60 9.47
CA LEU A 125 18.05 18.79 8.44
C LEU A 125 18.48 19.87 7.44
N PRO A 126 18.48 19.58 6.11
CA PRO A 126 18.86 20.55 5.10
C PRO A 126 17.86 21.73 5.10
N GLN A 127 18.37 22.95 5.19
CA GLN A 127 17.54 24.17 5.15
C GLN A 127 17.50 24.80 3.76
N THR A 128 18.49 24.47 2.93
CA THR A 128 18.65 25.00 1.57
C THR A 128 18.62 23.87 0.54
N VAL A 129 18.39 24.23 -0.73
CA VAL A 129 18.33 23.26 -1.83
C VAL A 129 19.73 22.70 -2.10
N GLU A 130 20.76 23.53 -2.04
CA GLU A 130 22.16 23.12 -2.22
C GLU A 130 22.59 22.07 -1.18
N GLU A 131 22.24 22.25 0.10
CA GLU A 131 22.49 21.23 1.14
C GLU A 131 21.74 19.92 0.89
N GLY A 132 20.55 20.01 0.29
CA GLY A 132 19.76 18.84 -0.10
C GLY A 132 20.35 18.06 -1.27
N GLU A 133 21.06 18.73 -2.19
CA GLU A 133 21.75 18.07 -3.31
C GLU A 133 23.07 17.41 -2.88
N GLU A 134 23.78 17.99 -1.91
CA GLU A 134 24.94 17.34 -1.28
C GLU A 134 24.53 16.11 -0.44
N PHE A 135 23.33 16.15 0.15
CA PHE A 135 22.79 15.04 0.94
C PHE A 135 22.46 13.83 0.04
N GLY A 136 23.33 12.82 0.08
CA GLY A 136 23.15 11.55 -0.64
C GLY A 136 24.07 11.35 -1.86
N ASN A 137 24.95 12.31 -2.18
CA ASN A 137 25.83 12.28 -3.35
C ASN A 137 26.91 11.14 -3.34
N GLY A 138 26.98 10.35 -2.26
CA GLY A 138 27.89 9.20 -2.13
C GLY A 138 27.22 7.87 -1.78
N PHE A 139 25.88 7.80 -1.77
CA PHE A 139 25.19 6.60 -1.31
C PHE A 139 25.19 5.50 -2.37
N THR A 140 25.85 4.36 -2.08
CA THR A 140 25.96 3.23 -3.00
C THR A 140 25.08 2.07 -2.52
N MET A 141 24.53 1.26 -3.44
CA MET A 141 23.64 0.12 -3.11
C MET A 141 24.25 -0.91 -2.14
N THR A 142 25.56 -0.96 -2.05
CA THR A 142 26.30 -1.80 -1.11
C THR A 142 26.21 -1.33 0.34
N ASP A 143 25.90 -0.05 0.58
CA ASP A 143 25.74 0.50 1.92
C ASP A 143 24.37 0.19 2.52
N CYS A 144 23.34 -0.07 1.70
CA CYS A 144 22.02 -0.56 2.15
C CYS A 144 22.08 -1.89 2.89
N LEU A 145 23.03 -2.76 2.53
CA LEU A 145 23.20 -4.08 3.14
C LEU A 145 24.03 -4.03 4.43
N ARG A 146 24.55 -2.85 4.80
CA ARG A 146 25.35 -2.67 6.01
C ARG A 146 24.41 -2.38 7.19
N CYS A 147 24.06 -3.42 7.96
CA CYS A 147 23.32 -3.28 9.23
C CYS A 147 24.10 -2.57 10.36
N ILE A 148 25.19 -1.88 10.05
CA ILE A 148 25.99 -1.13 11.01
C ILE A 148 25.74 0.35 10.72
N PRO A 149 25.17 1.12 11.68
CA PRO A 149 25.00 2.55 11.50
C PRO A 149 26.38 3.18 11.30
N ILE A 150 26.54 3.87 10.18
CA ILE A 150 27.77 4.59 9.86
C ILE A 150 27.79 5.80 10.79
N ARG A 151 28.80 5.85 11.67
CA ARG A 151 28.89 6.81 12.77
C ARG A 151 29.39 8.18 12.29
#